data_AF-A0A442B8U0-F1
#
_entry.id   AF-A0A442B8U0-F1
#
_cell.length_a   1.000
_cell.length_b   1.000
_cell.length_c   1.000
_cell.angle_alpha   90.00
_cell.angle_beta   90.00
_cell.angle_gamma   90.00
#
_symmetry.space_group_name_H-M   'P 1'
#
loop_
_entity.id
_entity.type
_entity.pdbx_description
1 polymer ?
#
loop_
_entity_poly.entity_id
_entity_poly.type
_entity_poly.pdbx_seq_one_letter_code
_entity_poly.pdbx_strand_id
1 'polypeptide(L)'
;MAFSGPFFSRFFSRLTLRRFCGGKGGNVATIFAFTLPVVVGGAGLGVETSYWYYSSLKLQAIADAAAYAGALEKIQGSDTAAITSAATTSAASNGLGGGTIVVNTPPTSGPNTAKKAVEVILTQNLDRLFTSIFTQTKVPEHARAVALITDASKACVLALNPSASQAALFSGSTSVKFTGCSVMSDSIAGDSIKVQGSAGLQTDCLITAGGVVLNNVVTMDPTVCKAPITQALPASDPFGSLPAPSASGSCQNVNGGKSTQTIQPGIYCNGMNLNGNVTLSPGVYVVQGNLKINAGAVIQGDGVTIYMSGSNTVSMNGNATVTLSAPTSGTYSGVLFYGDRTGTAAQSTFNGTATSLLTGAIYFPRQQVNYLGNFSGVNGCTQVVADTIQWSGNSTINQDCSSLGMKTIPAAQSVAVVE
;
A
#
# COMPACT_ATOMS: atom_id res chain seq x y z
N MET A 1 -33.11 60.46 9.23
CA MET A 1 -34.06 60.66 8.10
C MET A 1 -35.11 59.58 8.20
N ALA A 2 -36.34 59.97 8.48
CA ALA A 2 -37.51 59.10 8.51
C ALA A 2 -38.04 58.88 7.09
N PHE A 3 -38.47 57.66 6.78
CA PHE A 3 -39.62 57.44 5.89
C PHE A 3 -40.42 56.24 6.39
N SER A 4 -41.62 56.58 6.84
CA SER A 4 -42.72 55.74 7.32
C SER A 4 -43.61 55.29 6.17
N GLY A 5 -44.21 54.10 6.28
CA GLY A 5 -45.33 53.67 5.43
C GLY A 5 -45.84 52.26 5.75
N PRO A 6 -46.94 52.10 6.53
CA PRO A 6 -47.57 50.80 6.79
C PRO A 6 -48.79 50.63 5.86
N PHE A 7 -48.76 49.70 4.90
CA PHE A 7 -49.89 49.55 3.97
C PHE A 7 -50.38 48.14 3.65
N PHE A 8 -49.94 47.08 4.36
CA PHE A 8 -50.37 45.71 4.01
C PHE A 8 -50.85 44.81 5.16
N SER A 9 -51.26 45.36 6.32
CA SER A 9 -51.54 44.54 7.51
C SER A 9 -53.01 44.47 7.98
N ARG A 10 -54.01 45.08 7.31
CA ARG A 10 -55.35 45.24 7.93
C ARG A 10 -56.59 44.90 7.11
N PHE A 11 -56.50 44.20 5.97
CA PHE A 11 -57.70 43.85 5.19
C PHE A 11 -58.17 42.39 5.25
N PHE A 12 -57.38 41.45 5.80
CA PHE A 12 -57.77 40.03 5.86
C PHE A 12 -58.30 39.52 7.23
N SER A 13 -58.30 40.35 8.28
CA SER A 13 -58.48 39.86 9.65
C SER A 13 -59.90 40.01 10.24
N ARG A 14 -60.82 40.77 9.63
CA ARG A 14 -62.13 41.04 10.25
C ARG A 14 -63.39 40.57 9.51
N LEU A 15 -63.31 40.19 8.23
CA LEU A 15 -64.49 39.70 7.48
C LEU A 15 -64.60 38.18 7.36
N THR A 16 -63.53 37.42 7.55
CA THR A 16 -63.55 35.95 7.44
C THR A 16 -63.96 35.26 8.74
N LEU A 17 -63.68 35.82 9.92
CA LEU A 17 -64.11 35.23 11.20
C LEU A 17 -65.63 35.31 11.42
N ARG A 18 -66.31 36.36 10.92
CA ARG A 18 -67.74 36.56 11.19
C ARG A 18 -68.66 35.70 10.30
N ARG A 19 -68.16 35.17 9.18
CA ARG A 19 -68.90 34.22 8.33
C ARG A 19 -68.73 32.76 8.75
N PHE A 20 -67.70 32.44 9.55
CA PHE A 20 -67.52 31.08 10.10
C PHE A 20 -68.49 30.80 11.26
N CYS A 21 -68.84 31.81 12.07
CA CYS A 21 -69.75 31.65 13.21
C CYS A 21 -71.25 31.64 12.84
N GLY A 22 -71.62 31.84 11.56
CA GLY A 22 -73.02 31.93 11.12
C GLY A 22 -73.53 30.74 10.29
N GLY A 23 -72.68 29.74 10.02
CA GLY A 23 -73.06 28.58 9.20
C GLY A 23 -73.74 27.48 10.01
N LYS A 24 -74.95 27.07 9.60
CA LYS A 24 -75.67 25.90 10.15
C LYS A 24 -75.05 24.55 9.72
N GLY A 25 -73.72 24.45 9.77
CA GLY A 25 -72.91 23.27 9.46
C GLY A 25 -71.92 22.93 10.59
N GLY A 26 -72.29 23.19 11.85
CA GLY A 26 -71.42 23.10 13.03
C GLY A 26 -70.74 21.75 13.26
N ASN A 27 -71.25 20.66 12.68
CA ASN A 27 -70.59 19.36 12.70
C ASN A 27 -69.30 19.35 11.87
N VAL A 28 -69.25 19.97 10.69
CA VAL A 28 -68.07 19.89 9.81
C VAL A 28 -66.90 20.70 10.36
N ALA A 29 -67.15 21.90 10.88
CA ALA A 29 -66.11 22.74 11.47
C ALA A 29 -65.49 22.11 12.73
N THR A 30 -66.33 21.48 13.56
CA THR A 30 -65.89 20.81 14.79
C THR A 30 -65.09 19.54 14.48
N ILE A 31 -65.56 18.70 13.54
CA ILE A 31 -64.83 17.52 13.06
C ILE A 31 -63.50 17.92 12.43
N PHE A 32 -63.48 18.99 11.63
CA PHE A 32 -62.24 19.51 11.03
C PHE A 32 -61.26 20.01 12.11
N ALA A 33 -61.73 20.74 13.12
CA ALA A 33 -60.89 21.25 14.20
C ALA A 33 -60.22 20.13 15.01
N PHE A 34 -60.90 18.99 15.23
CA PHE A 34 -60.33 17.85 15.94
C PHE A 34 -59.47 16.93 15.07
N THR A 35 -59.75 16.82 13.76
CA THR A 35 -58.97 15.96 12.85
C THR A 35 -57.73 16.64 12.29
N LEU A 36 -57.75 17.97 12.15
CA LEU A 36 -56.63 18.73 11.58
C LEU A 36 -55.29 18.52 12.33
N PRO A 37 -55.22 18.54 13.68
CA PRO A 37 -53.97 18.25 14.39
C PRO A 37 -53.44 16.84 14.14
N VAL A 38 -54.33 15.86 13.95
CA VAL A 38 -53.94 14.47 13.67
C VAL A 38 -53.34 14.36 12.27
N VAL A 39 -53.96 14.99 11.27
CA VAL A 39 -53.46 15.01 9.89
C VAL A 39 -52.15 15.77 9.78
N VAL A 40 -52.05 16.95 10.39
CA VAL A 40 -50.82 17.78 10.38
C VAL A 40 -49.69 17.10 11.17
N GLY A 41 -50.00 16.52 12.34
CA GLY A 41 -49.03 15.77 13.13
C GLY A 41 -48.51 14.54 12.40
N GLY A 42 -49.39 13.79 11.73
CA GLY A 42 -49.02 12.65 10.89
C GLY A 42 -48.14 13.05 9.70
N ALA A 43 -48.50 14.13 9.01
CA ALA A 43 -47.69 14.67 7.90
C ALA A 43 -46.31 15.15 8.39
N GLY A 44 -46.25 15.85 9.53
CA GLY A 44 -45.00 16.32 10.14
C GLY A 44 -44.07 15.17 10.53
N LEU A 45 -44.63 14.11 11.14
CA LEU A 45 -43.87 12.89 11.46
C LEU A 45 -43.34 12.20 10.20
N GLY A 46 -44.16 12.12 9.13
CA GLY A 46 -43.75 11.53 7.86
C GLY A 46 -42.59 12.28 7.19
N VAL A 47 -42.65 13.61 7.17
CA VAL A 47 -41.55 14.44 6.63
C VAL A 47 -40.29 14.29 7.48
N GLU A 48 -40.42 14.32 8.80
CA GLU A 48 -39.27 14.26 9.70
C GLU A 48 -38.58 12.88 9.67
N THR A 49 -39.35 11.79 9.67
CA THR A 49 -38.80 10.43 9.51
C THR A 49 -38.11 10.24 8.15
N SER A 50 -38.65 10.84 7.08
CA SER A 50 -38.00 10.87 5.78
C SER A 50 -36.68 11.63 5.81
N TYR A 51 -36.62 12.73 6.56
CA TYR A 51 -35.39 13.49 6.76
C TYR A 51 -34.33 12.70 7.55
N TRP A 52 -34.70 12.00 8.63
CA TRP A 52 -33.79 11.11 9.37
C TRP A 52 -33.29 9.97 8.47
N TYR A 53 -34.17 9.35 7.70
CA TYR A 53 -33.75 8.29 6.77
C TYR A 53 -32.76 8.82 5.72
N TYR A 54 -33.04 9.99 5.12
CA TYR A 54 -32.12 10.64 4.19
C TYR A 54 -30.76 10.97 4.84
N SER A 55 -30.77 11.46 6.08
CA SER A 55 -29.57 11.79 6.82
C SER A 55 -28.75 10.53 7.17
N SER A 56 -29.41 9.44 7.54
CA SER A 56 -28.77 8.15 7.77
C SER A 56 -28.09 7.60 6.51
N LEU A 57 -28.73 7.70 5.34
CA LEU A 57 -28.12 7.33 4.06
C LEU A 57 -26.92 8.21 3.72
N LYS A 58 -27.03 9.52 3.95
CA LYS A 58 -25.92 10.45 3.75
C LYS A 58 -24.75 10.11 4.69
N LEU A 59 -25.01 9.83 5.96
CA LEU A 59 -23.99 9.49 6.95
C LEU A 59 -23.28 8.18 6.59
N GLN A 60 -24.02 7.18 6.06
CA GLN A 60 -23.41 5.95 5.55
C GLN A 60 -22.48 6.21 4.37
N ALA A 61 -22.91 7.02 3.39
CA ALA A 61 -22.04 7.36 2.25
C ALA A 61 -20.75 8.09 2.69
N ILE A 62 -20.82 8.93 3.73
CA ILE A 62 -19.64 9.56 4.32
C ILE A 62 -18.74 8.52 5.00
N ALA A 63 -19.32 7.56 5.74
CA ALA A 63 -18.56 6.49 6.38
C ALA A 63 -17.85 5.61 5.35
N ASP A 64 -18.53 5.22 4.28
CA ASP A 64 -17.98 4.40 3.19
C ASP A 64 -16.77 5.10 2.52
N ALA A 65 -16.92 6.39 2.20
CA ALA A 65 -15.85 7.19 1.61
C ALA A 65 -14.66 7.39 2.56
N ALA A 66 -14.92 7.53 3.86
CA ALA A 66 -13.89 7.65 4.88
C ALA A 66 -13.13 6.33 5.10
N ALA A 67 -13.84 5.20 5.17
CA ALA A 67 -13.25 3.88 5.30
C ALA A 67 -12.38 3.55 4.06
N TYR A 68 -12.89 3.85 2.86
CA TYR A 68 -12.13 3.68 1.62
C TYR A 68 -10.85 4.52 1.61
N ALA A 69 -10.93 5.80 1.97
CA ALA A 69 -9.75 6.67 2.05
C ALA A 69 -8.70 6.17 3.05
N GLY A 70 -9.13 5.75 4.24
CA GLY A 70 -8.22 5.16 5.22
C GLY A 70 -7.60 3.83 4.73
N ALA A 71 -8.35 3.02 3.98
CA ALA A 71 -7.83 1.79 3.40
C ALA A 71 -6.77 2.03 2.32
N LEU A 72 -6.87 3.13 1.56
CA LEU A 72 -5.81 3.53 0.60
C LEU A 72 -4.50 3.87 1.31
N GLU A 73 -4.54 4.62 2.41
CA GLU A 73 -3.35 4.88 3.25
C GLU A 73 -2.76 3.59 3.81
N LYS A 74 -3.63 2.67 4.25
CA LYS A 74 -3.19 1.36 4.75
C LYS A 74 -2.53 0.50 3.68
N ILE A 75 -2.94 0.64 2.41
CA ILE A 75 -2.28 -0.01 1.26
C ILE A 75 -0.89 0.58 1.03
N GLN A 76 -0.73 1.89 1.16
CA GLN A 76 0.56 2.57 1.03
C GLN A 76 1.52 2.29 2.21
N GLY A 77 1.04 1.64 3.27
CA GLY A 77 1.84 1.30 4.45
C GLY A 77 2.00 2.47 5.42
N SER A 78 1.15 3.48 5.30
CA SER A 78 1.09 4.62 6.21
C SER A 78 0.81 4.17 7.65
N ASP A 79 1.26 4.97 8.62
CA ASP A 79 0.99 4.69 10.02
C ASP A 79 -0.49 4.90 10.39
N THR A 80 -0.87 4.49 11.59
CA THR A 80 -2.25 4.61 12.07
C THR A 80 -2.74 6.06 12.17
N ALA A 81 -1.83 7.02 12.35
CA ALA A 81 -2.18 8.43 12.44
C ALA A 81 -2.53 9.00 11.06
N ALA A 82 -1.74 8.68 10.03
CA ALA A 82 -2.00 9.04 8.65
C ALA A 82 -3.29 8.38 8.13
N ILE A 83 -3.53 7.09 8.43
CA ILE A 83 -4.80 6.40 8.12
C ILE A 83 -5.99 7.14 8.73
N THR A 84 -5.90 7.49 10.02
CA THR A 84 -6.96 8.22 10.73
C THR A 84 -7.17 9.61 10.15
N SER A 85 -6.09 10.30 9.79
CA SER A 85 -6.12 11.63 9.18
C SER A 85 -6.81 11.62 7.81
N ALA A 86 -6.49 10.66 6.95
CA ALA A 86 -7.12 10.52 5.63
C ALA A 86 -8.61 10.21 5.73
N ALA A 87 -9.00 9.27 6.60
CA ALA A 87 -10.40 8.96 6.86
C ALA A 87 -11.17 10.18 7.41
N THR A 88 -10.57 10.92 8.36
CA THR A 88 -11.16 12.14 8.94
C THR A 88 -11.30 13.25 7.90
N THR A 89 -10.29 13.45 7.07
CA THR A 89 -10.32 14.45 5.99
C THR A 89 -11.40 14.12 4.95
N SER A 90 -11.51 12.85 4.58
CA SER A 90 -12.58 12.36 3.68
C SER A 90 -13.96 12.55 4.30
N ALA A 91 -14.15 12.22 5.59
CA ALA A 91 -15.43 12.42 6.27
C ALA A 91 -15.82 13.91 6.34
N ALA A 92 -14.85 14.78 6.66
CA ALA A 92 -15.06 16.23 6.74
C ALA A 92 -15.42 16.83 5.37
N SER A 93 -14.70 16.45 4.30
CA SER A 93 -14.96 16.95 2.94
C SER A 93 -16.30 16.48 2.37
N ASN A 94 -16.78 15.31 2.80
CA ASN A 94 -18.11 14.80 2.46
C ASN A 94 -19.23 15.32 3.39
N GLY A 95 -18.90 16.22 4.33
CA GLY A 95 -19.89 17.00 5.07
C GLY A 95 -20.39 16.38 6.38
N LEU A 96 -19.53 15.65 7.10
CA LEU A 96 -19.82 15.15 8.46
C LEU A 96 -20.21 16.27 9.44
N GLY A 97 -19.65 17.48 9.28
CA GLY A 97 -19.95 18.62 10.14
C GLY A 97 -19.51 18.38 11.60
N GLY A 98 -20.43 18.60 12.55
CA GLY A 98 -20.18 18.43 13.99
C GLY A 98 -20.29 16.99 14.51
N GLY A 99 -20.38 15.99 13.63
CA GLY A 99 -20.34 14.59 14.02
C GLY A 99 -18.96 14.16 14.53
N THR A 100 -18.90 13.01 15.20
CA THR A 100 -17.64 12.40 15.63
C THR A 100 -17.27 11.23 14.72
N ILE A 101 -15.98 10.98 14.59
CA ILE A 101 -15.40 9.89 13.82
C ILE A 101 -14.49 9.04 14.71
N VAL A 102 -14.62 7.73 14.59
CA VAL A 102 -13.69 6.75 15.17
C VAL A 102 -13.17 5.86 14.04
N VAL A 103 -11.86 5.69 13.96
CA VAL A 103 -11.20 4.89 12.92
C VAL A 103 -10.43 3.76 13.58
N ASN A 104 -10.68 2.52 13.15
CA ASN A 104 -10.02 1.33 13.68
C ASN A 104 -9.32 0.55 12.56
N THR A 105 -8.12 0.06 12.85
CA THR A 105 -7.29 -0.71 11.91
C THR A 105 -6.48 -1.76 12.69
N PRO A 106 -6.95 -3.02 12.81
CA PRO A 106 -8.13 -3.62 12.17
C PRO A 106 -9.49 -3.23 12.82
N PRO A 107 -10.64 -3.62 12.23
CA PRO A 107 -11.97 -3.44 12.83
C PRO A 107 -12.08 -4.05 14.23
N THR A 108 -12.89 -3.43 15.09
CA THR A 108 -13.07 -3.87 16.50
C THR A 108 -14.23 -4.85 16.69
N SER A 109 -15.15 -4.91 15.72
CA SER A 109 -16.30 -5.82 15.74
C SER A 109 -16.65 -6.32 14.34
N GLY A 110 -17.59 -7.28 14.25
CA GLY A 110 -18.04 -7.87 12.98
C GLY A 110 -17.14 -8.99 12.43
N PRO A 111 -17.39 -9.45 11.20
CA PRO A 111 -16.69 -10.60 10.59
C PRO A 111 -15.25 -10.29 10.12
N ASN A 112 -14.83 -9.02 10.14
CA ASN A 112 -13.56 -8.56 9.57
C ASN A 112 -12.51 -8.12 10.62
N THR A 113 -12.69 -8.44 11.91
CA THR A 113 -11.80 -8.03 13.02
C THR A 113 -10.35 -8.53 12.92
N ALA A 114 -10.13 -9.68 12.27
CA ALA A 114 -8.81 -10.26 12.06
C ALA A 114 -8.22 -9.97 10.66
N LYS A 115 -8.90 -9.17 9.83
CA LYS A 115 -8.51 -8.95 8.43
C LYS A 115 -7.77 -7.62 8.24
N LYS A 116 -7.05 -7.51 7.12
CA LYS A 116 -6.47 -6.25 6.64
C LYS A 116 -7.61 -5.33 6.18
N ALA A 117 -8.23 -4.62 7.10
CA ALA A 117 -9.33 -3.70 6.84
C ALA A 117 -9.22 -2.42 7.66
N VAL A 118 -10.00 -1.40 7.28
CA VAL A 118 -10.19 -0.14 8.01
C VAL A 118 -11.67 0.01 8.31
N GLU A 119 -12.01 0.20 9.58
CA GLU A 119 -13.36 0.46 10.07
C GLU A 119 -13.49 1.94 10.41
N VAL A 120 -14.58 2.56 9.95
CA VAL A 120 -14.96 3.92 10.30
C VAL A 120 -16.34 3.90 10.92
N ILE A 121 -16.46 4.51 12.09
CA ILE A 121 -17.72 4.70 12.81
C ILE A 121 -17.97 6.19 12.92
N LEU A 122 -19.09 6.63 12.38
CA LEU A 122 -19.54 8.02 12.43
C LEU A 122 -20.77 8.13 13.33
N THR A 123 -20.80 9.15 14.17
CA THR A 123 -21.98 9.49 14.97
C THR A 123 -22.33 10.96 14.86
N GLN A 124 -23.62 11.26 14.79
CA GLN A 124 -24.13 12.62 14.81
C GLN A 124 -25.46 12.69 15.57
N ASN A 125 -25.82 13.86 16.07
CA ASN A 125 -27.09 14.08 16.74
C ASN A 125 -27.93 15.08 15.95
N LEU A 126 -29.06 14.63 15.41
CA LEU A 126 -29.98 15.47 14.66
C LEU A 126 -30.98 16.16 15.58
N ASP A 127 -31.24 17.43 15.27
CA ASP A 127 -32.33 18.16 15.92
C ASP A 127 -33.69 17.66 15.44
N ARG A 128 -34.67 17.69 16.35
CA ARG A 128 -36.06 17.40 16.02
C ARG A 128 -36.75 18.64 15.46
N LEU A 129 -37.51 18.45 14.40
CA LEU A 129 -38.39 19.43 13.78
C LEU A 129 -39.78 19.34 14.41
N PHE A 130 -40.71 18.63 13.76
CA PHE A 130 -42.12 18.57 14.17
C PHE A 130 -42.31 17.76 15.47
N THR A 131 -41.53 16.72 15.71
CA THR A 131 -41.62 15.89 16.93
C THR A 131 -41.00 16.54 18.17
N SER A 132 -40.40 17.72 18.05
CA SER A 132 -39.87 18.49 19.19
C SER A 132 -40.95 18.84 20.23
N ILE A 133 -42.22 18.87 19.81
CA ILE A 133 -43.38 19.06 20.70
C ILE A 133 -43.55 17.93 21.72
N PHE A 134 -43.08 16.71 21.41
CA PHE A 134 -43.20 15.54 22.28
C PHE A 134 -41.93 15.32 23.13
N THR A 135 -40.76 15.58 22.55
CA THR A 135 -39.48 15.48 23.25
C THR A 135 -38.43 16.37 22.59
N GLN A 136 -37.55 16.96 23.39
CA GLN A 136 -36.42 17.77 22.92
C GLN A 136 -35.12 16.98 22.79
N THR A 137 -35.12 15.68 23.14
CA THR A 137 -33.94 14.83 22.99
C THR A 137 -33.60 14.67 21.50
N LYS A 138 -32.37 15.05 21.12
CA LYS A 138 -31.85 14.86 19.77
C LYS A 138 -31.91 13.39 19.34
N VAL A 139 -31.99 13.16 18.04
CA VAL A 139 -32.00 11.81 17.48
C VAL A 139 -30.56 11.41 17.18
N PRO A 140 -30.00 10.40 17.88
CA PRO A 140 -28.67 9.91 17.58
C PRO A 140 -28.71 9.10 16.28
N GLU A 141 -27.82 9.44 15.35
CA GLU A 141 -27.55 8.64 14.15
C GLU A 141 -26.15 8.06 14.21
N HIS A 142 -26.02 6.84 13.72
CA HIS A 142 -24.77 6.10 13.67
C HIS A 142 -24.64 5.43 12.30
N ALA A 143 -23.48 5.59 11.68
CA ALA A 143 -23.10 4.83 10.49
C ALA A 143 -21.77 4.12 10.74
N ARG A 144 -21.63 2.93 10.17
CA ARG A 144 -20.40 2.16 10.25
C ARG A 144 -20.09 1.61 8.88
N ALA A 145 -18.84 1.75 8.47
CA ALA A 145 -18.34 1.20 7.22
C ALA A 145 -17.01 0.47 7.46
N VAL A 146 -16.79 -0.61 6.71
CA VAL A 146 -15.54 -1.38 6.70
C VAL A 146 -15.04 -1.51 5.27
N ALA A 147 -13.84 -0.96 5.02
CA ALA A 147 -13.12 -1.15 3.79
C ALA A 147 -12.12 -2.31 3.95
N LEU A 148 -12.37 -3.42 3.25
CA LEU A 148 -11.51 -4.60 3.22
C LEU A 148 -10.46 -4.46 2.11
N ILE A 149 -9.22 -4.83 2.43
CA ILE A 149 -8.11 -4.89 1.47
C ILE A 149 -7.84 -6.36 1.15
N THR A 150 -7.86 -6.70 -0.13
CA THR A 150 -7.52 -8.05 -0.62
C THR A 150 -6.31 -8.01 -1.53
N ASP A 151 -5.41 -8.98 -1.33
CA ASP A 151 -4.22 -9.18 -2.16
C ASP A 151 -4.52 -10.30 -3.16
N ALA A 152 -4.56 -9.98 -4.46
CA ALA A 152 -4.89 -10.96 -5.50
C ALA A 152 -3.66 -11.71 -6.05
N SER A 153 -2.45 -11.23 -5.77
CA SER A 153 -1.20 -11.84 -6.23
C SER A 153 -0.05 -11.58 -5.26
N LYS A 154 1.13 -12.14 -5.56
CA LYS A 154 2.38 -11.93 -4.84
C LYS A 154 3.46 -11.46 -5.82
N ALA A 155 4.23 -10.44 -5.46
CA ALA A 155 5.36 -9.98 -6.24
C ALA A 155 6.66 -10.67 -5.79
N CYS A 156 7.55 -10.93 -6.74
CA CYS A 156 8.96 -11.23 -6.47
C CYS A 156 9.89 -10.12 -6.91
N VAL A 157 9.38 -9.22 -7.75
CA VAL A 157 10.06 -8.02 -8.21
C VAL A 157 9.15 -6.84 -7.89
N LEU A 158 9.66 -5.85 -7.18
CA LEU A 158 8.96 -4.60 -6.90
C LEU A 158 9.91 -3.41 -7.09
N ALA A 159 9.63 -2.58 -8.10
CA ALA A 159 10.25 -1.27 -8.23
C ALA A 159 9.45 -0.23 -7.45
N LEU A 160 10.07 0.42 -6.46
CA LEU A 160 9.42 1.32 -5.49
C LEU A 160 9.34 2.77 -5.99
N ASN A 161 10.10 3.15 -7.02
CA ASN A 161 10.14 4.55 -7.44
C ASN A 161 8.76 4.99 -7.99
N PRO A 162 8.16 6.07 -7.49
CA PRO A 162 6.79 6.47 -7.84
C PRO A 162 6.65 7.11 -9.23
N SER A 163 7.75 7.51 -9.88
CA SER A 163 7.69 8.28 -11.13
C SER A 163 8.76 7.94 -12.17
N ALA A 164 9.69 7.03 -11.87
CA ALA A 164 10.78 6.71 -12.77
C ALA A 164 10.26 6.07 -14.07
N SER A 165 10.68 6.62 -15.20
CA SER A 165 10.60 5.89 -16.47
C SER A 165 11.42 4.61 -16.35
N GLN A 166 10.91 3.50 -16.88
CA GLN A 166 11.62 2.21 -16.89
C GLN A 166 12.01 1.74 -15.49
N ALA A 167 11.13 1.97 -14.51
CA ALA A 167 11.34 1.57 -13.13
C ALA A 167 11.63 0.07 -12.99
N ALA A 168 11.01 -0.78 -13.82
CA ALA A 168 11.44 -2.16 -14.03
C ALA A 168 11.76 -2.38 -15.53
N LEU A 169 13.05 -2.49 -15.84
CA LEU A 169 13.55 -2.67 -17.20
C LEU A 169 14.12 -4.07 -17.42
N PHE A 170 13.61 -4.78 -18.42
CA PHE A 170 14.18 -6.01 -18.94
C PHE A 170 14.74 -5.74 -20.34
N SER A 171 16.05 -5.94 -20.52
CA SER A 171 16.76 -5.48 -21.72
C SER A 171 17.92 -6.41 -22.10
N GLY A 172 18.58 -6.17 -23.23
CA GLY A 172 19.63 -7.05 -23.75
C GLY A 172 19.03 -8.35 -24.30
N SER A 173 19.63 -9.49 -23.97
CA SER A 173 19.18 -10.82 -24.41
C SER A 173 18.87 -11.72 -23.21
N THR A 174 18.38 -11.13 -22.12
CA THR A 174 18.05 -11.85 -20.88
C THR A 174 16.81 -12.72 -21.09
N SER A 175 16.81 -13.94 -20.55
CA SER A 175 15.64 -14.81 -20.44
C SER A 175 15.29 -15.00 -18.97
N VAL A 176 14.24 -14.32 -18.51
CA VAL A 176 13.85 -14.30 -17.09
C VAL A 176 12.51 -15.01 -16.92
N LYS A 177 12.49 -16.01 -16.04
CA LYS A 177 11.30 -16.76 -15.66
C LYS A 177 11.07 -16.66 -14.15
N PHE A 178 9.96 -16.04 -13.80
CA PHE A 178 9.38 -15.97 -12.47
C PHE A 178 8.21 -16.94 -12.41
N THR A 179 8.26 -17.93 -11.53
CA THR A 179 7.17 -18.90 -11.35
C THR A 179 6.50 -18.67 -10.01
N GLY A 180 5.19 -18.50 -9.99
CA GLY A 180 4.42 -18.28 -8.76
C GLY A 180 4.56 -16.85 -8.21
N CYS A 181 5.02 -15.90 -9.03
CA CYS A 181 5.12 -14.50 -8.65
C CYS A 181 5.04 -13.53 -9.84
N SER A 182 4.57 -12.33 -9.53
CA SER A 182 4.40 -11.20 -10.45
C SER A 182 5.59 -10.23 -10.40
N VAL A 183 5.72 -9.44 -11.46
CA VAL A 183 6.57 -8.24 -11.50
C VAL A 183 5.70 -7.02 -11.25
N MET A 184 6.07 -6.21 -10.25
CA MET A 184 5.34 -5.02 -9.85
C MET A 184 6.21 -3.76 -9.95
N SER A 185 5.58 -2.63 -10.27
CA SER A 185 6.23 -1.32 -10.29
C SER A 185 5.28 -0.21 -9.84
N ASP A 186 5.70 0.58 -8.85
CA ASP A 186 4.95 1.70 -8.28
C ASP A 186 5.04 2.97 -9.13
N SER A 187 5.86 2.97 -10.19
CA SER A 187 5.99 4.15 -11.06
C SER A 187 4.75 4.38 -11.90
N ILE A 188 4.27 5.62 -11.91
CA ILE A 188 3.17 6.11 -12.75
C ILE A 188 3.58 6.40 -14.21
N ALA A 189 4.85 6.22 -14.57
CA ALA A 189 5.34 6.48 -15.91
C ALA A 189 4.68 5.57 -16.97
N GLY A 190 4.49 6.07 -18.19
CA GLY A 190 3.90 5.29 -19.29
C GLY A 190 4.71 4.05 -19.70
N ASP A 191 6.01 4.02 -19.38
CA ASP A 191 6.90 2.88 -19.59
C ASP A 191 7.50 2.36 -18.26
N SER A 192 6.69 2.38 -17.20
CA SER A 192 7.05 1.93 -15.85
C SER A 192 7.64 0.52 -15.83
N ILE A 193 7.00 -0.43 -16.52
CA ILE A 193 7.59 -1.73 -16.85
C ILE A 193 7.90 -1.76 -18.34
N LYS A 194 9.16 -2.04 -18.68
CA LYS A 194 9.60 -2.09 -20.07
C LYS A 194 10.37 -3.36 -20.38
N VAL A 195 10.01 -4.02 -21.48
CA VAL A 195 10.75 -5.15 -22.04
C VAL A 195 11.23 -4.76 -23.44
N GLN A 196 12.55 -4.77 -23.67
CA GLN A 196 13.18 -4.34 -24.92
C GLN A 196 14.38 -5.22 -25.33
N GLY A 197 14.96 -4.95 -26.51
CA GLY A 197 16.10 -5.71 -27.03
C GLY A 197 15.66 -7.06 -27.60
N SER A 198 16.23 -8.15 -27.09
CA SER A 198 15.81 -9.54 -27.33
C SER A 198 15.45 -10.25 -26.01
N ALA A 199 15.11 -9.48 -24.97
CA ALA A 199 14.76 -10.03 -23.67
C ALA A 199 13.43 -10.82 -23.73
N GLY A 200 13.42 -12.00 -23.10
CA GLY A 200 12.23 -12.80 -22.85
C GLY A 200 11.86 -12.75 -21.36
N LEU A 201 10.57 -12.58 -21.07
CA LEU A 201 10.04 -12.54 -19.70
C LEU A 201 8.86 -13.51 -19.56
N GLN A 202 8.94 -14.40 -18.59
CA GLN A 202 7.83 -15.22 -18.10
C GLN A 202 7.55 -14.88 -16.64
N THR A 203 6.30 -14.62 -16.28
CA THR A 203 5.88 -14.27 -14.91
C THR A 203 4.39 -14.58 -14.73
N ASP A 204 3.89 -14.62 -13.51
CA ASP A 204 2.44 -14.80 -13.29
C ASP A 204 1.66 -13.59 -13.81
N CYS A 205 2.15 -12.38 -13.52
CA CYS A 205 1.55 -11.13 -14.00
C CYS A 205 2.52 -9.95 -14.02
N LEU A 206 2.18 -8.93 -14.81
CA LEU A 206 2.76 -7.59 -14.75
C LEU A 206 1.77 -6.63 -14.11
N ILE A 207 2.17 -5.95 -13.03
CA ILE A 207 1.31 -5.04 -12.26
C ILE A 207 2.01 -3.69 -12.13
N THR A 208 1.35 -2.60 -12.50
CA THR A 208 1.97 -1.28 -12.41
C THR A 208 0.98 -0.15 -12.16
N ALA A 209 1.41 0.86 -11.41
CA ALA A 209 0.67 2.11 -11.26
C ALA A 209 0.62 2.92 -12.58
N GLY A 210 1.62 2.76 -13.45
CA GLY A 210 1.75 3.46 -14.72
C GLY A 210 1.31 2.61 -15.91
N GLY A 211 2.18 2.56 -16.92
CA GLY A 211 2.00 1.78 -18.14
C GLY A 211 3.10 0.73 -18.37
N VAL A 212 2.89 -0.08 -19.40
CA VAL A 212 3.83 -1.13 -19.83
C VAL A 212 4.21 -0.94 -21.30
N VAL A 213 5.47 -1.18 -21.63
CA VAL A 213 5.97 -1.18 -23.02
C VAL A 213 6.66 -2.51 -23.30
N LEU A 214 6.02 -3.36 -24.10
CA LEU A 214 6.47 -4.72 -24.39
C LEU A 214 6.90 -4.83 -25.85
N ASN A 215 8.19 -4.59 -26.12
CA ASN A 215 8.73 -4.66 -27.49
C ASN A 215 9.11 -6.10 -27.91
N ASN A 216 8.98 -7.07 -27.00
CA ASN A 216 9.30 -8.49 -27.19
C ASN A 216 8.24 -9.39 -26.55
N VAL A 217 8.35 -10.69 -26.78
CA VAL A 217 7.44 -11.69 -26.23
C VAL A 217 7.55 -11.75 -24.71
N VAL A 218 6.41 -11.51 -24.06
CA VAL A 218 6.19 -11.77 -22.63
C VAL A 218 5.14 -12.86 -22.49
N THR A 219 5.41 -13.86 -21.66
CA THR A 219 4.47 -14.92 -21.33
C THR A 219 3.95 -14.72 -19.91
N MET A 220 2.64 -14.57 -19.75
CA MET A 220 1.98 -14.48 -18.44
C MET A 220 1.17 -15.73 -18.15
N ASP A 221 0.93 -16.03 -16.88
CA ASP A 221 0.01 -17.10 -16.50
C ASP A 221 -1.45 -16.64 -16.70
N PRO A 222 -2.20 -17.23 -17.66
CA PRO A 222 -3.56 -16.82 -17.97
C PRO A 222 -4.56 -17.11 -16.83
N THR A 223 -4.18 -17.94 -15.85
CA THR A 223 -4.99 -18.22 -14.65
C THR A 223 -4.86 -17.11 -13.61
N VAL A 224 -3.76 -16.37 -13.61
CA VAL A 224 -3.51 -15.24 -12.70
C VAL A 224 -3.91 -13.92 -13.36
N CYS A 225 -3.42 -13.62 -14.57
CA CYS A 225 -3.89 -12.46 -15.32
C CYS A 225 -3.83 -12.64 -16.84
N LYS A 226 -4.87 -12.16 -17.52
CA LYS A 226 -4.99 -12.25 -18.98
C LYS A 226 -4.21 -11.16 -19.73
N ALA A 227 -3.94 -10.05 -19.05
CA ALA A 227 -3.22 -8.89 -19.56
C ALA A 227 -2.52 -8.16 -18.39
N PRO A 228 -1.53 -7.30 -18.66
CA PRO A 228 -0.90 -6.50 -17.62
C PRO A 228 -1.93 -5.63 -16.89
N ILE A 229 -1.85 -5.58 -15.56
CA ILE A 229 -2.70 -4.72 -14.73
C ILE A 229 -2.02 -3.36 -14.63
N THR A 230 -2.51 -2.39 -15.39
CA THR A 230 -2.06 -0.99 -15.33
C THR A 230 -2.97 -0.16 -14.42
N GLN A 231 -2.52 1.03 -14.02
CA GLN A 231 -3.24 1.89 -13.07
C GLN A 231 -3.59 1.16 -11.75
N ALA A 232 -2.76 0.20 -11.37
CA ALA A 232 -2.88 -0.49 -10.10
C ALA A 232 -2.55 0.47 -8.94
N LEU A 233 -3.05 0.17 -7.75
CA LEU A 233 -2.59 0.85 -6.54
C LEU A 233 -1.10 0.54 -6.31
N PRO A 234 -0.26 1.54 -6.00
CA PRO A 234 1.11 1.30 -5.56
C PRO A 234 1.16 0.39 -4.33
N ALA A 235 2.17 -0.46 -4.24
CA ALA A 235 2.42 -1.27 -3.06
C ALA A 235 3.19 -0.46 -2.01
N SER A 236 2.91 -0.70 -0.73
CA SER A 236 3.81 -0.29 0.34
C SER A 236 5.15 -1.01 0.23
N ASP A 237 6.23 -0.36 0.66
CA ASP A 237 7.53 -1.02 0.82
C ASP A 237 7.44 -2.21 1.81
N PRO A 238 7.61 -3.46 1.35
CA PRO A 238 7.45 -4.65 2.18
C PRO A 238 8.50 -4.75 3.30
N PHE A 239 9.62 -4.03 3.19
CA PHE A 239 10.69 -3.97 4.18
C PHE A 239 10.76 -2.61 4.89
N GLY A 240 9.76 -1.72 4.69
CA GLY A 240 9.71 -0.39 5.29
C GLY A 240 9.68 -0.36 6.83
N SER A 241 9.34 -1.47 7.50
CA SER A 241 9.41 -1.58 8.96
C SER A 241 10.70 -2.24 9.48
N LEU A 242 11.56 -2.75 8.59
CA LEU A 242 12.77 -3.48 8.96
C LEU A 242 13.83 -2.52 9.54
N PRO A 243 14.23 -2.63 10.82
CA PRO A 243 15.18 -1.70 11.42
C PRO A 243 16.56 -1.83 10.76
N ALA A 244 17.19 -0.69 10.45
CA ALA A 244 18.58 -0.68 9.97
C ALA A 244 19.52 -1.23 11.06
N PRO A 245 20.46 -2.13 10.74
CA PRO A 245 21.49 -2.54 11.68
C PRO A 245 22.28 -1.34 12.23
N SER A 246 22.70 -1.45 13.49
CA SER A 246 23.55 -0.43 14.11
C SER A 246 24.88 -0.30 13.36
N ALA A 247 25.21 0.93 12.98
CA ALA A 247 26.47 1.31 12.36
C ALA A 247 27.55 1.70 13.39
N SER A 248 27.27 1.63 14.70
CA SER A 248 28.23 2.00 15.75
C SER A 248 28.93 0.78 16.35
N GLY A 249 30.26 0.74 16.29
CA GLY A 249 31.05 -0.34 16.89
C GLY A 249 32.49 -0.38 16.38
N SER A 250 33.23 -1.42 16.77
CA SER A 250 34.63 -1.59 16.34
C SER A 250 34.70 -2.05 14.89
N CYS A 251 35.54 -1.35 14.10
CA CYS A 251 35.76 -1.67 12.70
C CYS A 251 36.58 -2.95 12.54
N GLN A 252 36.11 -3.83 11.66
CA GLN A 252 36.82 -4.98 11.13
C GLN A 252 37.33 -4.67 9.72
N ASN A 253 38.32 -5.43 9.27
CA ASN A 253 38.91 -5.30 7.93
C ASN A 253 38.97 -6.66 7.24
N VAL A 254 38.74 -6.66 5.92
CA VAL A 254 38.99 -7.83 5.08
C VAL A 254 40.48 -7.91 4.77
N ASN A 255 41.07 -9.11 4.89
CA ASN A 255 42.47 -9.30 4.53
C ASN A 255 42.59 -9.58 3.03
N GLY A 256 42.96 -8.56 2.24
CA GLY A 256 43.08 -8.67 0.79
C GLY A 256 44.23 -9.56 0.30
N GLY A 257 45.18 -9.94 1.16
CA GLY A 257 46.33 -10.79 0.80
C GLY A 257 46.06 -12.29 0.92
N LYS A 258 44.89 -12.71 1.42
CA LYS A 258 44.55 -14.13 1.59
C LYS A 258 43.80 -14.68 0.38
N SER A 259 44.28 -15.81 -0.13
CA SER A 259 43.57 -16.61 -1.15
C SER A 259 42.41 -17.42 -0.58
N THR A 260 42.38 -17.66 0.73
CA THR A 260 41.26 -18.29 1.43
C THR A 260 41.07 -17.66 2.82
N GLN A 261 39.85 -17.24 3.14
CA GLN A 261 39.55 -16.65 4.45
C GLN A 261 38.09 -16.86 4.88
N THR A 262 37.89 -17.03 6.19
CA THR A 262 36.57 -16.94 6.82
C THR A 262 36.42 -15.56 7.45
N ILE A 263 35.34 -14.88 7.11
CA ILE A 263 35.05 -13.51 7.56
C ILE A 263 33.90 -13.58 8.57
N GLN A 264 34.08 -12.96 9.73
CA GLN A 264 33.08 -12.94 10.80
C GLN A 264 32.07 -11.80 10.60
N PRO A 265 30.82 -11.94 11.10
CA PRO A 265 29.87 -10.84 11.12
C PRO A 265 30.41 -9.66 11.95
N GLY A 266 30.02 -8.44 11.58
CA GLY A 266 30.54 -7.22 12.19
C GLY A 266 30.49 -6.01 11.27
N ILE A 267 31.19 -4.95 11.68
CA ILE A 267 31.19 -3.65 10.99
C ILE A 267 32.46 -3.52 10.16
N TYR A 268 32.31 -3.27 8.86
CA TYR A 268 33.38 -3.10 7.88
C TYR A 268 33.43 -1.65 7.42
N CYS A 269 34.16 -0.83 8.17
CA CYS A 269 34.15 0.63 8.03
C CYS A 269 34.76 1.12 6.70
N ASN A 270 35.67 0.35 6.11
CA ASN A 270 36.34 0.69 4.84
C ASN A 270 35.78 -0.09 3.65
N GLY A 271 34.57 -0.65 3.79
CA GLY A 271 34.00 -1.57 2.81
C GLY A 271 34.60 -2.97 2.87
N MET A 272 34.25 -3.78 1.88
CA MET A 272 34.69 -5.18 1.79
C MET A 272 35.17 -5.45 0.36
N ASN A 273 36.46 -5.71 0.19
CA ASN A 273 37.04 -6.08 -1.11
C ASN A 273 37.39 -7.58 -1.09
N LEU A 274 36.47 -8.40 -1.60
CA LEU A 274 36.54 -9.87 -1.51
C LEU A 274 37.27 -10.45 -2.72
N ASN A 275 38.27 -11.30 -2.44
CA ASN A 275 39.14 -11.98 -3.40
C ASN A 275 39.37 -13.43 -2.96
N GLY A 276 39.66 -14.32 -3.91
CA GLY A 276 39.90 -15.74 -3.62
C GLY A 276 38.66 -16.45 -3.06
N ASN A 277 38.87 -17.43 -2.18
CA ASN A 277 37.82 -18.19 -1.53
C ASN A 277 37.43 -17.53 -0.20
N VAL A 278 36.20 -17.05 -0.09
CA VAL A 278 35.72 -16.37 1.11
C VAL A 278 34.50 -17.10 1.66
N THR A 279 34.55 -17.46 2.94
CA THR A 279 33.38 -17.96 3.67
C THR A 279 32.88 -16.89 4.64
N LEU A 280 31.63 -16.48 4.51
CA LEU A 280 30.95 -15.63 5.48
C LEU A 280 30.30 -16.52 6.54
N SER A 281 30.66 -16.34 7.81
CA SER A 281 29.95 -16.97 8.92
C SER A 281 28.54 -16.39 9.08
N PRO A 282 27.54 -17.16 9.57
CA PRO A 282 26.18 -16.65 9.74
C PRO A 282 26.14 -15.39 10.60
N GLY A 283 25.35 -14.39 10.19
CA GLY A 283 25.19 -13.14 10.92
C GLY A 283 25.05 -11.89 10.05
N VAL A 284 25.11 -10.73 10.70
CA VAL A 284 24.90 -9.42 10.06
C VAL A 284 26.24 -8.75 9.77
N TYR A 285 26.43 -8.33 8.52
CA TYR A 285 27.59 -7.61 8.02
C TYR A 285 27.19 -6.17 7.72
N VAL A 286 27.71 -5.22 8.48
CA VAL A 286 27.44 -3.79 8.31
C VAL A 286 28.57 -3.18 7.53
N VAL A 287 28.34 -2.80 6.27
CA VAL A 287 29.36 -2.32 5.35
C VAL A 287 29.22 -0.80 5.19
N GLN A 288 30.23 -0.05 5.65
CA GLN A 288 30.28 1.43 5.54
C GLN A 288 31.24 1.91 4.44
N GLY A 289 31.39 1.07 3.42
CA GLY A 289 32.06 1.37 2.17
C GLY A 289 31.49 0.44 1.09
N ASN A 290 32.05 0.44 -0.10
CA ASN A 290 31.56 -0.44 -1.15
C ASN A 290 31.89 -1.92 -0.85
N LEU A 291 30.97 -2.81 -1.19
CA LEU A 291 31.21 -4.25 -1.26
C LEU A 291 31.61 -4.60 -2.69
N LYS A 292 32.85 -5.02 -2.88
CA LYS A 292 33.39 -5.45 -4.17
C LYS A 292 33.74 -6.93 -4.13
N ILE A 293 33.17 -7.71 -5.05
CA ILE A 293 33.51 -9.12 -5.28
C ILE A 293 34.24 -9.21 -6.61
N ASN A 294 35.53 -9.58 -6.57
CA ASN A 294 36.40 -9.54 -7.74
C ASN A 294 36.26 -10.77 -8.63
N ALA A 295 36.77 -10.68 -9.85
CA ALA A 295 36.79 -11.78 -10.81
C ALA A 295 37.50 -13.01 -10.21
N GLY A 296 36.95 -14.21 -10.44
CA GLY A 296 37.51 -15.47 -9.92
C GLY A 296 37.33 -15.69 -8.43
N ALA A 297 36.71 -14.76 -7.69
CA ALA A 297 36.38 -14.99 -6.29
C ALA A 297 35.26 -16.03 -6.14
N VAL A 298 35.37 -16.87 -5.11
CA VAL A 298 34.34 -17.85 -4.72
C VAL A 298 33.87 -17.47 -3.33
N ILE A 299 32.63 -16.99 -3.23
CA ILE A 299 32.05 -16.50 -1.99
C ILE A 299 30.94 -17.45 -1.55
N GLN A 300 31.00 -17.93 -0.30
CA GLN A 300 30.00 -18.82 0.28
C GLN A 300 29.55 -18.31 1.64
N GLY A 301 28.29 -18.51 2.01
CA GLY A 301 27.79 -18.14 3.33
C GLY A 301 26.31 -18.44 3.50
N ASP A 302 25.97 -19.03 4.64
CA ASP A 302 24.59 -19.35 4.98
C ASP A 302 24.12 -18.54 6.17
N GLY A 303 22.87 -18.07 6.11
CA GLY A 303 22.29 -17.27 7.18
C GLY A 303 22.94 -15.89 7.35
N VAL A 304 23.24 -15.21 6.24
CA VAL A 304 23.91 -13.91 6.25
C VAL A 304 22.99 -12.78 5.81
N THR A 305 23.15 -11.62 6.44
CA THR A 305 22.54 -10.37 6.00
C THR A 305 23.64 -9.34 5.79
N ILE A 306 23.73 -8.79 4.59
CA ILE A 306 24.70 -7.76 4.22
C ILE A 306 23.97 -6.42 4.13
N TYR A 307 24.25 -5.54 5.09
CA TYR A 307 23.70 -4.20 5.13
C TYR A 307 24.70 -3.18 4.57
N MET A 308 24.28 -2.44 3.54
CA MET A 308 25.04 -1.38 2.92
C MET A 308 24.61 -0.05 3.54
N SER A 309 25.44 0.53 4.41
CA SER A 309 25.16 1.79 5.11
C SER A 309 25.27 2.99 4.16
N GLY A 310 24.40 4.00 4.31
CA GLY A 310 24.38 5.18 3.45
C GLY A 310 24.17 4.86 1.97
N SER A 311 24.90 5.54 1.09
CA SER A 311 24.80 5.36 -0.37
C SER A 311 25.83 4.37 -0.94
N ASN A 312 26.40 3.50 -0.09
CA ASN A 312 27.40 2.53 -0.51
C ASN A 312 26.77 1.44 -1.40
N THR A 313 27.58 0.88 -2.30
CA THR A 313 27.08 -0.02 -3.35
C THR A 313 27.70 -1.40 -3.31
N VAL A 314 26.99 -2.34 -3.93
CA VAL A 314 27.48 -3.69 -4.21
C VAL A 314 27.96 -3.76 -5.65
N SER A 315 29.13 -4.33 -5.88
CA SER A 315 29.69 -4.59 -7.21
C SER A 315 30.24 -6.01 -7.27
N MET A 316 29.52 -6.89 -7.96
CA MET A 316 29.97 -8.26 -8.23
C MET A 316 30.46 -8.39 -9.66
N ASN A 317 31.62 -9.04 -9.84
CA ASN A 317 32.14 -9.32 -11.17
C ASN A 317 31.46 -10.57 -11.78
N GLY A 318 31.25 -10.59 -13.11
CA GLY A 318 30.62 -11.71 -13.80
C GLY A 318 31.39 -13.03 -13.76
N ASN A 319 32.70 -12.99 -13.49
CA ASN A 319 33.55 -14.18 -13.33
C ASN A 319 33.65 -14.64 -11.85
N ALA A 320 32.90 -14.04 -10.93
CA ALA A 320 32.80 -14.49 -9.55
C ALA A 320 31.71 -15.56 -9.40
N THR A 321 31.93 -16.52 -8.50
CA THR A 321 30.90 -17.48 -8.07
C THR A 321 30.46 -17.12 -6.66
N VAL A 322 29.19 -16.76 -6.48
CA VAL A 322 28.65 -16.29 -5.20
C VAL A 322 27.48 -17.16 -4.79
N THR A 323 27.58 -17.82 -3.64
CA THR A 323 26.56 -18.69 -3.05
C THR A 323 26.21 -18.19 -1.66
N LEU A 324 25.15 -17.39 -1.53
CA LEU A 324 24.73 -16.78 -0.27
C LEU A 324 23.26 -17.06 0.01
N SER A 325 22.93 -17.32 1.28
CA SER A 325 21.55 -17.44 1.76
C SER A 325 21.26 -16.53 2.95
N ALA A 326 20.09 -15.89 2.93
CA ALA A 326 19.58 -15.10 4.05
C ALA A 326 19.28 -15.97 5.27
N PRO A 327 19.29 -15.41 6.49
CA PRO A 327 18.83 -16.13 7.67
C PRO A 327 17.36 -16.53 7.54
N THR A 328 16.97 -17.66 8.14
CA THR A 328 15.59 -18.18 8.14
C THR A 328 14.80 -17.80 9.40
N SER A 329 15.42 -17.06 10.32
CA SER A 329 14.82 -16.58 11.57
C SER A 329 15.49 -15.28 12.04
N GLY A 330 14.91 -14.65 13.06
CA GLY A 330 15.40 -13.38 13.61
C GLY A 330 14.95 -12.15 12.82
N THR A 331 15.41 -10.98 13.24
CA THR A 331 14.98 -9.67 12.70
C THR A 331 15.14 -9.56 11.19
N TYR A 332 16.22 -10.11 10.63
CA TYR A 332 16.57 -10.03 9.21
C TYR A 332 16.20 -11.29 8.41
N SER A 333 15.31 -12.13 8.96
CA SER A 333 14.85 -13.35 8.30
C SER A 333 14.40 -13.06 6.86
N GLY A 334 14.97 -13.79 5.90
CA GLY A 334 14.68 -13.65 4.48
C GLY A 334 15.33 -12.47 3.78
N VAL A 335 16.14 -11.64 4.46
CA VAL A 335 16.81 -10.48 3.86
C VAL A 335 18.31 -10.75 3.71
N LEU A 336 18.75 -10.86 2.45
CA LEU A 336 20.15 -11.14 2.12
C LEU A 336 20.96 -9.86 1.95
N PHE A 337 20.44 -8.90 1.19
CA PHE A 337 21.03 -7.58 1.03
C PHE A 337 20.05 -6.49 1.44
N TYR A 338 20.54 -5.52 2.21
CA TYR A 338 19.76 -4.38 2.69
C TYR A 338 20.55 -3.08 2.48
N GLY A 339 20.14 -2.26 1.53
CA GLY A 339 20.61 -0.89 1.35
C GLY A 339 19.91 0.09 2.29
N ASP A 340 20.69 1.02 2.85
CA ASP A 340 20.20 2.04 3.76
C ASP A 340 19.08 2.89 3.14
N ARG A 341 17.96 2.99 3.84
CA ARG A 341 16.78 3.79 3.46
C ARG A 341 17.06 5.29 3.47
N THR A 342 18.06 5.73 4.24
CA THR A 342 18.46 7.13 4.36
C THR A 342 19.51 7.52 3.31
N GLY A 343 19.97 6.57 2.51
CA GLY A 343 20.90 6.80 1.41
C GLY A 343 20.31 7.65 0.28
N THR A 344 21.21 8.12 -0.58
CA THR A 344 20.88 8.81 -1.83
C THR A 344 20.85 7.83 -3.00
N ALA A 345 20.35 8.29 -4.15
CA ALA A 345 20.40 7.54 -5.40
C ALA A 345 21.81 7.02 -5.69
N ALA A 346 21.91 5.72 -5.92
CA ALA A 346 23.12 5.02 -6.35
C ALA A 346 22.73 3.77 -7.15
N GLN A 347 23.73 3.00 -7.60
CA GLN A 347 23.49 1.80 -8.39
C GLN A 347 24.34 0.64 -7.84
N SER A 348 23.68 -0.49 -7.58
CA SER A 348 24.31 -1.72 -7.13
C SER A 348 24.18 -2.79 -8.20
N THR A 349 25.29 -3.47 -8.51
CA THR A 349 25.38 -4.47 -9.58
C THR A 349 25.59 -5.86 -9.02
N PHE A 350 24.63 -6.73 -9.33
CA PHE A 350 24.63 -8.15 -9.01
C PHE A 350 24.91 -8.93 -10.30
N ASN A 351 26.10 -9.50 -10.36
CA ASN A 351 26.59 -10.29 -11.48
C ASN A 351 27.30 -11.53 -10.94
N GLY A 352 27.42 -12.55 -11.78
CA GLY A 352 28.04 -13.80 -11.41
C GLY A 352 27.90 -14.84 -12.51
N THR A 353 28.55 -15.96 -12.29
CA THR A 353 28.49 -17.13 -13.17
C THR A 353 27.16 -17.87 -13.04
N ALA A 354 26.89 -18.80 -13.97
CA ALA A 354 25.73 -19.69 -13.94
C ALA A 354 25.62 -20.56 -12.67
N THR A 355 26.73 -20.72 -11.94
CA THR A 355 26.81 -21.49 -10.69
C THR A 355 26.55 -20.64 -9.44
N SER A 356 26.31 -19.32 -9.61
CA SER A 356 26.02 -18.43 -8.49
C SER A 356 24.57 -18.58 -8.01
N LEU A 357 24.37 -18.44 -6.69
CA LEU A 357 23.11 -18.60 -5.99
C LEU A 357 22.94 -17.51 -4.94
N LEU A 358 21.86 -16.72 -5.06
CA LEU A 358 21.44 -15.79 -4.02
C LEU A 358 20.05 -16.19 -3.55
N THR A 359 19.93 -16.51 -2.26
CA THR A 359 18.65 -16.91 -1.65
C THR A 359 18.25 -15.87 -0.61
N GLY A 360 17.12 -15.19 -0.81
CA GLY A 360 16.68 -14.08 0.05
C GLY A 360 16.30 -12.83 -0.73
N ALA A 361 15.89 -11.79 0.00
CA ALA A 361 15.57 -10.50 -0.56
C ALA A 361 16.82 -9.64 -0.80
N ILE A 362 16.85 -8.99 -1.96
CA ILE A 362 17.72 -7.88 -2.31
C ILE A 362 16.88 -6.62 -2.17
N TYR A 363 17.09 -5.90 -1.07
CA TYR A 363 16.30 -4.72 -0.71
C TYR A 363 17.15 -3.44 -0.81
N PHE A 364 16.88 -2.59 -1.79
CA PHE A 364 17.61 -1.33 -2.06
C PHE A 364 16.64 -0.19 -2.39
N PRO A 365 15.90 0.34 -1.40
CA PRO A 365 14.79 1.28 -1.61
C PRO A 365 15.18 2.64 -2.19
N ARG A 366 16.48 2.96 -2.24
CA ARG A 366 17.04 4.22 -2.75
C ARG A 366 18.02 4.01 -3.90
N GLN A 367 18.24 2.79 -4.37
CA GLN A 367 19.23 2.50 -5.41
C GLN A 367 18.64 1.70 -6.55
N GLN A 368 19.21 1.88 -7.74
CA GLN A 368 18.97 0.97 -8.85
C GLN A 368 19.69 -0.35 -8.60
N VAL A 369 18.98 -1.46 -8.78
CA VAL A 369 19.58 -2.80 -8.80
C VAL A 369 19.78 -3.24 -10.25
N ASN A 370 21.04 -3.41 -10.64
CA ASN A 370 21.43 -3.96 -11.93
C ASN A 370 21.69 -5.46 -11.78
N TYR A 371 20.81 -6.28 -12.35
CA TYR A 371 20.91 -7.72 -12.29
C TYR A 371 21.41 -8.25 -13.65
N LEU A 372 22.67 -8.69 -13.68
CA LEU A 372 23.41 -9.04 -14.90
C LEU A 372 23.76 -10.53 -15.01
N GLY A 373 23.83 -11.22 -13.87
CA GLY A 373 24.37 -12.58 -13.78
C GLY A 373 23.35 -13.68 -14.02
N ASN A 374 23.85 -14.86 -14.38
CA ASN A 374 23.08 -16.11 -14.44
C ASN A 374 22.93 -16.71 -13.03
N PHE A 375 22.09 -16.12 -12.18
CA PHE A 375 21.82 -16.71 -10.87
C PHE A 375 20.74 -17.79 -11.02
N SER A 376 21.10 -18.89 -11.66
CA SER A 376 20.20 -20.03 -11.94
C SER A 376 20.47 -21.16 -10.94
N GLY A 377 20.07 -20.98 -9.69
CA GLY A 377 20.04 -22.09 -8.74
C GLY A 377 18.65 -22.71 -8.71
N VAL A 378 18.57 -24.03 -8.88
CA VAL A 378 17.44 -24.81 -8.39
C VAL A 378 17.40 -24.58 -6.86
N ASN A 379 16.30 -24.01 -6.36
CA ASN A 379 16.11 -23.45 -5.00
C ASN A 379 16.69 -22.03 -4.74
N GLY A 380 17.23 -21.36 -5.76
CA GLY A 380 17.50 -19.92 -5.70
C GLY A 380 16.19 -19.16 -5.81
N CYS A 381 15.79 -18.56 -4.70
CA CYS A 381 14.64 -17.67 -4.62
C CYS A 381 15.15 -16.29 -4.21
N THR A 382 15.22 -15.37 -5.17
CA THR A 382 15.61 -13.99 -4.96
C THR A 382 14.40 -13.11 -5.14
N GLN A 383 13.98 -12.43 -4.08
CA GLN A 383 13.07 -11.30 -4.20
C GLN A 383 13.89 -10.03 -4.42
N VAL A 384 13.49 -9.17 -5.35
CA VAL A 384 14.17 -7.89 -5.59
C VAL A 384 13.18 -6.78 -5.34
N VAL A 385 13.50 -5.95 -4.35
CA VAL A 385 12.74 -4.74 -3.99
C VAL A 385 13.72 -3.58 -4.02
N ALA A 386 13.60 -2.68 -4.99
CA ALA A 386 14.55 -1.59 -5.14
C ALA A 386 13.87 -0.30 -5.62
N ASP A 387 14.60 0.82 -5.63
CA ASP A 387 14.09 2.07 -6.22
C ASP A 387 13.74 1.83 -7.69
N THR A 388 14.71 1.39 -8.48
CA THR A 388 14.52 0.90 -9.85
C THR A 388 15.29 -0.38 -10.07
N ILE A 389 14.90 -1.16 -11.07
CA ILE A 389 15.51 -2.46 -11.33
C ILE A 389 15.75 -2.62 -12.82
N GLN A 390 16.96 -3.06 -13.17
CA GLN A 390 17.34 -3.37 -14.53
C GLN A 390 17.88 -4.80 -14.61
N TRP A 391 17.17 -5.66 -15.33
CA TRP A 391 17.71 -6.90 -15.86
C TRP A 391 18.33 -6.64 -17.23
N SER A 392 19.61 -6.96 -17.38
CA SER A 392 20.32 -6.84 -18.65
C SER A 392 21.44 -7.86 -18.79
N GLY A 393 21.96 -8.05 -20.00
CA GLY A 393 22.98 -9.06 -20.31
C GLY A 393 22.38 -10.33 -20.94
N ASN A 394 23.05 -11.47 -20.71
CA ASN A 394 22.64 -12.80 -21.19
C ASN A 394 22.24 -13.70 -20.02
N SER A 395 21.43 -13.16 -19.10
CA SER A 395 21.01 -13.89 -17.89
C SER A 395 19.85 -14.84 -18.18
N THR A 396 19.94 -16.10 -17.76
CA THR A 396 18.86 -17.08 -17.66
C THR A 396 18.53 -17.22 -16.19
N ILE A 397 17.32 -16.80 -15.80
CA ILE A 397 16.86 -16.83 -14.42
C ILE A 397 15.60 -17.67 -14.35
N ASN A 398 15.56 -18.65 -13.44
CA ASN A 398 14.36 -19.45 -13.15
C ASN A 398 14.16 -19.47 -11.64
N GLN A 399 13.11 -18.82 -11.16
CA GLN A 399 12.87 -18.57 -9.74
C GLN A 399 11.56 -19.26 -9.33
N ASP A 400 11.63 -20.13 -8.33
CA ASP A 400 10.48 -20.71 -7.62
C ASP A 400 10.67 -20.48 -6.12
N CYS A 401 9.82 -19.64 -5.55
CA CYS A 401 9.90 -19.16 -4.19
C CYS A 401 8.88 -19.80 -3.25
N SER A 402 8.10 -20.77 -3.73
CA SER A 402 6.92 -21.30 -3.05
C SER A 402 7.23 -22.04 -1.72
N SER A 403 8.44 -22.57 -1.56
CA SER A 403 8.83 -23.46 -0.45
C SER A 403 9.69 -22.82 0.65
N LEU A 404 10.13 -21.56 0.51
CA LEU A 404 11.24 -21.02 1.31
C LEU A 404 10.84 -20.06 2.44
N GLY A 405 9.55 -19.93 2.76
CA GLY A 405 9.10 -19.13 3.93
C GLY A 405 9.42 -17.64 3.84
N MET A 406 9.75 -17.13 2.64
CA MET A 406 10.06 -15.72 2.40
C MET A 406 8.84 -14.85 2.65
N LYS A 407 9.06 -13.62 3.14
CA LYS A 407 7.97 -12.66 3.35
C LYS A 407 7.26 -12.45 2.01
N THR A 408 5.95 -12.68 1.99
CA THR A 408 5.13 -12.42 0.80
C THR A 408 5.12 -10.91 0.56
N ILE A 409 5.43 -10.49 -0.67
CA ILE A 409 5.21 -9.11 -1.12
C ILE A 409 3.82 -9.08 -1.74
N PRO A 410 2.82 -8.44 -1.09
CA PRO A 410 1.48 -8.37 -1.64
C PRO A 410 1.47 -7.65 -2.99
N ALA A 411 0.67 -8.14 -3.94
CA ALA A 411 0.51 -7.52 -5.25
C ALA A 411 -0.96 -7.53 -5.69
N ALA A 412 -1.30 -6.63 -6.62
CA ALA A 412 -2.67 -6.43 -7.11
C ALA A 412 -3.67 -6.21 -5.96
N GLN A 413 -3.35 -5.26 -5.08
CA GLN A 413 -4.22 -4.92 -3.96
C GLN A 413 -5.49 -4.22 -4.45
N SER A 414 -6.63 -4.59 -3.90
CA SER A 414 -7.90 -3.94 -4.13
C SER A 414 -8.57 -3.58 -2.81
N VAL A 415 -9.35 -2.50 -2.83
CA VAL A 415 -10.18 -2.05 -1.71
C VAL A 415 -11.64 -2.22 -2.09
N ALA A 416 -12.42 -2.83 -1.22
CA ALA A 416 -13.86 -2.88 -1.33
C ALA A 416 -14.50 -2.51 0.00
N VAL A 417 -15.54 -1.68 -0.03
CA VAL A 417 -16.42 -1.49 1.13
C VAL A 417 -17.32 -2.72 1.22
N VAL A 418 -17.29 -3.42 2.35
CA VAL A 418 -17.94 -4.74 2.54
C VAL A 418 -19.03 -4.73 3.60
N GLU A 419 -19.04 -3.71 4.44
CA GLU A 419 -20.01 -3.38 5.49
C GLU A 419 -20.12 -1.86 5.51
#